data_AF-A0AB37ZE40-F1
#
_entry.id   AF-A0AB37ZE40-F1
#
_cell.length_a   1.000
_cell.length_b   1.000
_cell.length_c   1.000
_cell.angle_alpha   90.00
_cell.angle_beta   90.00
_cell.angle_gamma   90.00
#
_symmetry.space_group_name_H-M   'P 1'
#
loop_
_entity.id
_entity.type
_entity.pdbx_description
1 polymer ?
#
loop_
_entity_poly.entity_id
_entity_poly.type
_entity_poly.pdbx_seq_one_letter_code
_entity_poly.pdbx_strand_id
1 'polypeptide(L)' 'MSARISPIAPEFETEEQDTRYDKWFCTQVQASINYPAPNIPNDQVMAEMRALLKSKQLAAIDFD' A
#
# COMPACT_ATOMS: atom_id res chain seq x y z
N MET A 1 -11.19 23.91 6.31
CA MET A 1 -10.79 22.52 6.58
C MET A 1 -12.04 21.77 7.01
N SER A 2 -12.56 20.88 6.16
CA SER A 2 -13.72 20.07 6.50
C SER A 2 -13.24 18.86 7.28
N ALA A 3 -13.40 18.89 8.60
CA ALA A 3 -13.25 17.69 9.42
C ALA A 3 -14.27 16.66 8.92
N ARG A 4 -13.81 15.65 8.19
CA ARG A 4 -14.65 14.51 7.82
C ARG A 4 -14.73 13.60 9.03
N ILE A 5 -15.69 13.88 9.91
CA ILE A 5 -16.06 12.92 10.95
C ILE A 5 -16.98 11.91 10.28
N SER A 6 -16.39 10.84 9.74
CA SER A 6 -17.16 9.66 9.31
C SER A 6 -17.90 9.07 10.53
N PRO A 7 -19.08 8.43 10.35
CA PRO A 7 -19.84 7.84 11.47
C PRO A 7 -19.21 6.58 12.09
N ILE A 8 -18.07 6.14 11.55
CA ILE A 8 -17.31 4.96 11.97
C ILE A 8 -16.30 5.41 13.02
N ALA A 9 -15.95 4.54 13.97
CA ALA A 9 -14.94 4.83 14.98
C ALA A 9 -13.70 5.50 14.34
N PRO A 10 -13.11 6.51 14.99
CA PRO A 10 -11.89 7.15 14.48
C PRO A 10 -10.85 6.08 14.16
N GLU A 11 -10.32 6.10 12.94
CA GLU A 11 -9.29 5.14 12.50
C GLU A 11 -7.97 5.34 13.25
N PHE A 12 -7.78 6.53 13.83
CA PHE A 12 -6.61 6.93 14.59
C PHE A 12 -7.01 7.53 15.94
N GLU A 13 -6.13 7.36 16.93
CA GLU A 13 -6.38 7.80 18.31
C GLU A 13 -6.21 9.32 18.47
N THR A 14 -5.39 9.95 17.63
CA THR A 14 -5.13 11.40 17.70
C THR A 14 -5.10 12.10 16.34
N GLU A 15 -5.45 13.39 16.33
CA GLU A 15 -5.40 14.24 15.14
C GLU A 15 -3.96 14.39 14.59
N GLU A 16 -2.93 14.30 15.44
CA GLU A 16 -1.56 14.31 14.94
C GLU A 16 -1.19 13.02 14.20
N GLN A 17 -1.76 11.87 14.58
CA GLN A 17 -1.59 10.62 13.85
C GLN A 17 -2.27 10.70 12.48
N ASP A 18 -3.51 11.20 12.43
CA ASP A 18 -4.24 11.46 11.19
C ASP A 18 -3.44 12.36 10.24
N THR A 19 -2.95 13.48 10.76
CA THR A 19 -2.21 14.46 9.95
C THR A 19 -0.89 13.90 9.45
N ARG A 20 -0.20 13.07 10.24
CA ARG A 20 1.03 12.39 9.79
C ARG A 20 0.73 11.36 8.73
N TYR A 21 -0.32 10.56 8.91
CA TYR A 21 -0.74 9.55 7.93
C TYR A 21 -1.14 10.20 6.61
N ASP A 22 -1.98 11.23 6.64
CA ASP A 22 -2.44 11.94 5.44
C ASP A 22 -1.27 12.52 4.63
N LYS A 23 -0.30 13.15 5.32
CA LYS A 23 0.92 13.68 4.67
C LYS A 23 1.75 12.57 4.02
N TRP A 24 1.97 11.47 4.74
CA TRP A 24 2.71 10.34 4.21
C TRP A 24 1.98 9.72 3.01
N PHE A 25 0.67 9.48 3.13
CA PHE A 25 -0.15 8.86 2.10
C PHE A 25 -0.18 9.70 0.83
N CYS A 26 -0.44 11.02 0.95
CA CYS A 26 -0.38 11.94 -0.19
C CYS A 26 1.00 11.94 -0.86
N THR A 27 2.08 11.88 -0.07
CA THR A 27 3.45 11.80 -0.61
C THR A 27 3.67 10.51 -1.40
N GLN A 28 3.23 9.36 -0.88
CA GLN A 28 3.34 8.07 -1.58
C GLN A 28 2.52 8.07 -2.88
N VAL A 29 1.28 8.54 -2.84
CA VAL A 29 0.40 8.64 -4.02
C VAL A 29 1.02 9.54 -5.09
N GLN A 30 1.54 10.71 -4.70
CA GLN A 30 2.18 11.61 -5.66
C GLN A 30 3.43 10.99 -6.29
N ALA A 31 4.22 10.23 -5.52
CA ALA A 31 5.36 9.49 -6.05
C ALA A 31 4.92 8.43 -7.07
N SER A 32 3.83 7.70 -6.80
CA SER A 32 3.26 6.72 -7.73
C SER A 32 2.70 7.37 -9.00
N ILE A 33 2.02 8.51 -8.90
CA ILE A 33 1.53 9.27 -10.07
C ILE A 33 2.69 9.76 -10.94
N ASN A 34 3.77 10.22 -10.31
CA ASN A 34 4.95 10.72 -11.02
C ASN A 34 5.84 9.59 -11.56
N TYR A 35 5.52 8.33 -11.27
CA TYR A 35 6.32 7.20 -11.73
C TYR A 35 6.17 7.04 -13.26
N PRO A 36 7.27 7.10 -14.04
CA PRO A 36 7.19 7.21 -15.50
C PRO A 36 6.90 5.88 -16.21
N ALA A 37 6.89 4.76 -15.50
CA ALA A 37 6.66 3.47 -16.12
C ALA A 37 5.19 3.31 -16.56
N PRO A 38 4.93 2.54 -17.64
CA PRO A 38 3.57 2.23 -18.03
C PRO A 38 2.86 1.41 -16.96
N ASN A 39 1.55 1.58 -16.87
CA ASN A 39 0.70 0.72 -16.04
C ASN A 39 0.79 -0.73 -16.53
N ILE A 40 0.80 -1.67 -15.58
CA ILE A 40 0.76 -3.10 -15.88
C ILE A 40 -0.68 -3.63 -15.87
N PRO A 41 -1.02 -4.61 -16.74
CA PRO A 41 -2.33 -5.26 -16.69
C PRO A 41 -2.55 -6.00 -15.37
N ASN A 42 -3.81 -6.13 -14.95
CA ASN A 42 -4.18 -6.86 -13.74
C ASN A 42 -3.62 -8.30 -13.72
N ASP A 43 -3.68 -9.00 -14.85
CA ASP A 43 -3.21 -10.39 -14.95
C ASP A 43 -1.70 -10.51 -14.69
N GLN A 44 -0.94 -9.49 -15.10
CA GLN A 44 0.50 -9.40 -14.85
C GLN A 44 0.77 -9.20 -13.35
N VAL A 45 0.08 -8.26 -12.69
CA VAL A 45 0.17 -8.05 -11.23
C VAL A 45 -0.04 -9.38 -10.48
N MET A 46 -1.09 -10.10 -10.85
CA MET A 46 -1.44 -11.37 -10.20
C MET A 46 -0.40 -12.48 -10.48
N ALA A 47 0.20 -12.50 -11.67
CA ALA A 47 1.26 -13.44 -12.00
C ALA A 47 2.55 -13.15 -11.19
N GLU A 48 2.96 -11.88 -11.11
CA GLU A 48 4.12 -11.44 -10.33
C GLU A 48 3.92 -11.75 -8.84
N MET A 49 2.74 -11.50 -8.28
CA MET A 49 2.44 -11.79 -6.87
C MET A 49 2.47 -13.30 -6.57
N ARG A 50 1.92 -14.14 -7.46
CA ARG A 50 2.00 -15.60 -7.31
C ARG A 50 3.44 -16.10 -7.35
N ALA A 51 4.27 -15.55 -8.24
CA ALA A 51 5.68 -15.90 -8.33
C ALA A 51 6.44 -15.53 -7.04
N LEU A 52 6.17 -14.34 -6.49
CA LEU A 52 6.76 -13.89 -5.22
C LEU A 52 6.35 -14.75 -4.03
N LEU A 53 5.08 -15.15 -3.94
CA LEU A 53 4.63 -16.05 -2.87
C LEU A 53 5.28 -17.43 -2.99
N LYS A 54 5.37 -17.95 -4.21
CA LYS A 54 6.04 -19.23 -4.47
C LYS A 54 7.53 -19.16 -4.10
N SER A 55 8.24 -18.09 -4.45
CA SER A 55 9.67 -17.96 -4.08
C SER A 55 9.87 -17.92 -2.58
N LYS A 56 8.98 -17.26 -1.82
CA LYS A 56 9.03 -17.25 -0.35
C LYS A 56 8.74 -18.62 0.26
N GLN A 57 7.84 -19.40 -0.33
CA GLN A 57 7.53 -20.77 0.12
C GLN A 57 8.67 -21.75 -0.18
N LEU A 58 9.27 -21.68 -1.36
CA LEU A 58 10.46 -22.50 -1.68
C LEU A 58 11.65 -22.15 -0.80
N ALA A 59 11.89 -20.85 -0.55
CA ALA A 59 12.94 -20.42 0.37
C ALA A 59 12.70 -20.90 1.82
N ALA A 60 11.45 -21.15 2.22
CA ALA A 60 11.16 -21.73 3.53
C ALA A 60 11.38 -23.26 3.59
N ILE A 61 11.37 -23.93 2.43
CA ILE A 61 11.63 -25.38 2.31
C ILE A 61 13.14 -25.66 2.20
N ASP A 62 13.92 -24.74 1.62
CA ASP A 62 15.37 -24.88 1.46
C ASP A 62 16.18 -24.66 2.77
N PHE A 63 15.52 -24.34 3.88
CA PHE A 63 16.13 -24.10 5.21
C PHE A 63 15.85 -25.21 6.24
N ASP A 64 15.29 -26.35 5.82
CA ASP A 64 15.06 -27.58 6.61
C ASP A 64 15.92 -28.74 6.05
#